data_AF-A0A928W1H3-F1
#
_entry.id   AF-A0A928W1H3-F1
#
_cell.length_a   1.000
_cell.length_b   1.000
_cell.length_c   1.000
_cell.angle_alpha   90.00
_cell.angle_beta   90.00
_cell.angle_gamma   90.00
#
_symmetry.space_group_name_H-M   'P 1'
#
loop_
_entity.id
_entity.type
_entity.pdbx_description
1 polymer ?
#
loop_
_entity_poly.entity_id
_entity_poly.type
_entity_poly.pdbx_seq_one_letter_code
_entity_poly.pdbx_strand_id
1 'polypeptide(L)'
;SGGMMASWVSQATFNPPGLTVAVAKDRAIESLLFKGDNFVLNMLPEGKHIPLMKHFLKPFAPGEDRFAGVTTEEADNGSPILNDALAYVECQVGNRMECGDHWLVYAVAQQGKVFDSEGVTAVHHRKSGTHY
;
A
#
# COMPACT_ATOMS: atom_id res chain seq x y z
N SER A 1 -7.10 -5.39 -11.01
CA SER A 1 -6.17 -4.78 -10.04
C SER A 1 -6.90 -4.57 -8.71
N GLY A 2 -6.17 -4.53 -7.60
CA GLY A 2 -6.74 -4.31 -6.26
C GLY A 2 -5.99 -3.20 -5.52
N GLY A 3 -6.59 -2.62 -4.48
CA GLY A 3 -5.98 -1.56 -3.69
C GLY A 3 -6.60 -1.49 -2.29
N MET A 4 -5.78 -1.10 -1.30
CA MET A 4 -6.21 -0.87 0.07
C MET A 4 -5.40 0.24 0.73
N MET A 5 -5.96 0.86 1.77
CA MET A 5 -5.14 1.64 2.70
C MET A 5 -4.29 0.70 3.56
N ALA A 6 -2.98 0.91 3.55
CA ALA A 6 -2.05 0.25 4.45
C ALA A 6 -1.53 1.24 5.49
N SER A 7 -1.55 0.84 6.77
CA SER A 7 -1.01 1.64 7.88
C SER A 7 0.10 0.93 8.65
N TRP A 8 0.26 -0.39 8.50
CA TRP A 8 1.32 -1.15 9.16
C TRP A 8 2.38 -1.49 8.12
N VAL A 9 3.22 -0.51 7.86
CA VAL A 9 4.34 -0.62 6.94
C VAL A 9 5.61 -0.26 7.70
N SER A 10 6.63 -1.10 7.59
CA SER A 10 7.94 -0.84 8.21
C SER A 10 9.05 -1.29 7.27
N GLN A 11 10.16 -0.56 7.25
CA GLN A 11 11.39 -1.10 6.68
C GLN A 11 11.78 -2.37 7.47
N ALA A 12 12.27 -3.38 6.76
CA ALA A 12 12.68 -4.66 7.31
C ALA A 12 14.15 -4.99 7.05
N THR A 13 14.70 -4.56 5.91
CA THR A 13 16.08 -4.86 5.51
C THR A 13 16.71 -3.72 4.70
N PHE A 14 18.05 -3.68 4.70
CA PHE A 14 18.84 -2.81 3.82
C PHE A 14 19.35 -3.53 2.56
N ASN A 15 19.72 -4.81 2.68
CA ASN A 15 20.24 -5.60 1.56
C ASN A 15 19.56 -6.99 1.48
N PRO A 16 18.68 -7.24 0.50
CA PRO A 16 18.11 -6.24 -0.41
C PRO A 16 17.24 -5.22 0.37
N PRO A 17 16.97 -4.02 -0.18
CA PRO A 17 16.09 -3.06 0.48
C PRO A 17 14.69 -3.65 0.56
N GLY A 18 14.16 -3.80 1.76
CA GLY A 18 12.91 -4.52 1.98
C GLY A 18 12.04 -3.89 3.04
N LEU A 19 10.74 -4.15 2.92
CA LEU A 19 9.70 -3.67 3.81
C LEU A 19 8.74 -4.79 4.17
N THR A 20 8.05 -4.62 5.29
CA THR A 20 6.90 -5.44 5.65
C THR A 20 5.61 -4.65 5.52
N VAL A 21 4.54 -5.33 5.13
CA VAL A 21 3.16 -4.82 5.17
C VAL A 21 2.30 -5.86 5.88
N ALA A 22 1.54 -5.45 6.91
CA ALA A 22 0.54 -6.33 7.51
C ALA A 22 -0.81 -6.17 6.78
N VAL A 23 -1.39 -7.30 6.37
CA VAL A 23 -2.65 -7.35 5.63
C VAL A 23 -3.62 -8.27 6.33
N ALA A 24 -4.80 -7.77 6.71
CA ALA A 24 -5.83 -8.59 7.33
C ALA A 24 -6.32 -9.69 6.37
N LYS A 25 -6.52 -10.91 6.88
CA LYS A 25 -6.88 -12.09 6.09
C LYS A 25 -8.24 -12.01 5.39
N ASP A 26 -9.12 -11.13 5.86
CA ASP A 26 -10.45 -10.91 5.29
C ASP A 26 -10.47 -9.91 4.11
N ARG A 27 -9.32 -9.30 3.79
CA ARG A 27 -9.22 -8.35 2.68
C ARG A 27 -9.03 -9.10 1.37
N ALA A 28 -9.85 -8.75 0.39
CA ALA A 28 -9.77 -9.29 -0.98
C ALA A 28 -8.42 -9.06 -1.69
N ILE A 29 -7.56 -8.17 -1.18
CA ILE A 29 -6.21 -7.90 -1.70
C ILE A 29 -5.20 -8.99 -1.29
N GLU A 30 -5.50 -9.82 -0.28
CA GLU A 30 -4.60 -10.87 0.19
C GLU A 30 -4.19 -11.82 -0.94
N SER A 31 -5.13 -12.12 -1.85
CA SER A 31 -4.88 -13.03 -2.97
C SER A 31 -3.94 -12.45 -4.04
N LEU A 32 -3.55 -11.18 -3.91
CA LEU A 32 -2.61 -10.47 -4.79
C LEU A 32 -1.25 -10.25 -4.11
N LEU A 33 -1.00 -10.94 -2.98
CA LEU A 33 0.19 -10.78 -2.16
C LEU A 33 0.87 -12.12 -1.85
N PHE A 34 0.86 -13.05 -2.81
CA PHE A 34 1.66 -14.27 -2.76
C PHE A 34 3.11 -14.01 -3.18
N LYS A 35 4.01 -14.94 -2.85
CA LYS A 35 5.41 -14.86 -3.26
C LYS A 35 5.53 -14.74 -4.78
N GLY A 36 6.27 -13.74 -5.25
CA GLY A 36 6.45 -13.42 -6.66
C GLY A 36 5.48 -12.37 -7.19
N ASP A 37 4.37 -12.10 -6.48
CA ASP A 37 3.46 -11.02 -6.86
C ASP A 37 4.12 -9.66 -6.69
N ASN A 38 3.68 -8.72 -7.52
CA ASN A 38 4.15 -7.35 -7.53
C ASN A 38 3.06 -6.42 -6.98
N PHE A 39 3.48 -5.36 -6.31
CA PHE A 39 2.61 -4.27 -5.93
C PHE A 39 3.37 -2.95 -5.93
N VAL A 40 2.62 -1.84 -5.83
CA VAL A 40 3.17 -0.52 -5.58
C VAL A 40 2.69 -0.01 -4.22
N LEU A 41 3.64 0.36 -3.35
CA LEU A 41 3.36 1.11 -2.14
C LEU A 41 3.33 2.59 -2.49
N ASN A 42 2.13 3.19 -2.45
CA ASN A 42 1.92 4.62 -2.70
C ASN A 42 1.90 5.38 -1.35
N MET A 43 2.81 6.33 -1.18
CA MET A 43 2.89 7.17 0.03
C MET A 43 2.04 8.41 -0.16
N LEU A 44 1.10 8.69 0.76
CA LEU A 44 0.19 9.82 0.61
C LEU A 44 0.78 11.11 1.21
N PRO A 45 0.59 12.28 0.58
CA PRO A 45 1.07 13.57 1.11
C PRO A 45 0.18 14.11 2.23
N GLU A 46 0.79 14.72 3.24
CA GLU A 46 0.09 15.46 4.28
C GLU A 46 -0.74 16.62 3.67
N GLY A 47 -1.89 16.94 4.28
CA GLY A 47 -2.81 17.98 3.80
C GLY A 47 -3.65 17.61 2.56
N LYS A 48 -3.19 16.66 1.72
CA LYS A 48 -3.89 16.25 0.48
C LYS A 48 -4.37 14.79 0.49
N HIS A 49 -3.96 13.97 1.46
CA HIS A 49 -4.30 12.55 1.54
C HIS A 49 -5.78 12.21 1.78
N ILE A 50 -6.59 13.12 2.33
CA ILE A 50 -7.95 12.82 2.82
C ILE A 50 -8.88 12.21 1.75
N PRO A 51 -8.95 12.73 0.50
CA PRO A 51 -9.80 12.14 -0.54
C PRO A 51 -9.40 10.69 -0.88
N LEU A 52 -8.12 10.43 -1.14
CA LEU A 52 -7.60 9.08 -1.42
C LEU A 52 -7.81 8.14 -0.23
N MET A 53 -7.55 8.62 0.99
CA MET A 53 -7.78 7.84 2.20
C MET A 53 -9.24 7.42 2.31
N LYS A 54 -10.20 8.35 2.13
CA LYS A 54 -11.63 8.02 2.16
C LYS A 54 -12.01 7.06 1.04
N HIS A 55 -11.46 7.23 -0.15
CA HIS A 55 -11.71 6.37 -1.30
C HIS A 55 -11.31 4.92 -1.04
N PHE A 56 -10.10 4.67 -0.54
CA PHE A 56 -9.62 3.30 -0.29
C PHE A 56 -10.10 2.69 1.05
N LEU A 57 -10.74 3.48 1.92
CA LEU A 57 -11.39 2.98 3.14
C LEU A 57 -12.84 2.56 2.94
N LYS A 58 -13.51 3.03 1.88
CA LYS A 58 -14.91 2.65 1.63
C LYS A 58 -15.02 1.15 1.29
N PRO A 59 -16.14 0.49 1.58
CA PRO A 59 -16.42 -0.86 1.09
C PRO A 59 -16.52 -0.85 -0.44
N PHE A 60 -16.01 -1.90 -1.08
CA PHE A 60 -16.15 -2.13 -2.52
C PHE A 60 -16.86 -3.45 -2.75
N ALA A 61 -17.80 -3.48 -3.69
CA ALA A 61 -18.47 -4.71 -4.09
C ALA A 61 -17.48 -5.67 -4.79
N PRO A 62 -17.74 -6.99 -4.79
CA PRO A 62 -16.95 -7.93 -5.56
C PRO A 62 -16.88 -7.53 -7.04
N GLY A 63 -15.67 -7.41 -7.59
CA GLY A 63 -15.45 -7.01 -8.98
C GLY A 63 -15.57 -5.51 -9.26
N GLU A 64 -15.93 -4.68 -8.28
CA GLU A 64 -15.92 -3.22 -8.45
C GLU A 64 -14.49 -2.71 -8.66
N ASP A 65 -14.32 -1.81 -9.62
CA ASP A 65 -13.03 -1.16 -9.88
C ASP A 65 -12.67 -0.24 -8.71
N ARG A 66 -11.64 -0.65 -7.96
CA ARG A 66 -11.15 0.08 -6.79
C ARG A 66 -10.43 1.38 -7.13
N PHE A 67 -10.03 1.59 -8.39
CA PHE A 67 -9.35 2.79 -8.85
C PHE A 67 -10.26 3.72 -9.65
N ALA A 68 -11.54 3.38 -9.82
CA ALA A 68 -12.50 4.23 -10.52
C ALA A 68 -12.54 5.65 -9.92
N GLY A 69 -12.23 6.65 -10.75
CA GLY A 69 -12.18 8.06 -10.34
C GLY A 69 -10.88 8.49 -9.66
N VAL A 70 -9.87 7.61 -9.59
CA VAL A 70 -8.51 7.94 -9.14
C VAL A 70 -7.59 7.96 -10.35
N THR A 71 -6.85 9.05 -10.54
CA THR A 71 -5.87 9.15 -11.62
C THR A 71 -4.64 8.30 -11.28
N THR A 72 -4.29 7.40 -12.18
CA THR A 72 -3.17 6.48 -12.02
C THR A 72 -2.30 6.39 -13.26
N GLU A 73 -1.03 6.06 -13.04
CA GLU A 73 -0.08 5.63 -14.06
C GLU A 73 0.26 4.15 -13.85
N GLU A 74 0.71 3.47 -14.90
CA GLU A 74 1.17 2.08 -14.81
C GLU A 74 2.67 2.06 -14.50
N ALA A 75 3.05 1.32 -13.46
CA ALA A 75 4.44 1.08 -13.09
C ALA A 75 5.11 0.05 -14.02
N ASP A 76 6.44 -0.06 -13.96
CA ASP A 76 7.18 -1.07 -14.76
C ASP A 76 6.76 -2.51 -14.38
N ASN A 77 6.35 -2.73 -13.12
CA ASN A 77 5.80 -3.99 -12.65
C ASN A 77 4.30 -4.22 -12.96
N GLY A 78 3.66 -3.31 -13.70
CA GLY A 78 2.24 -3.35 -14.11
C GLY A 78 1.23 -2.93 -13.04
N SER A 79 1.68 -2.54 -11.84
CA SER A 79 0.80 -2.08 -10.76
C SER A 79 0.51 -0.58 -10.84
N PRO A 80 -0.65 -0.11 -10.33
CA PRO A 80 -1.03 1.30 -10.41
C PRO A 80 -0.23 2.18 -9.43
N ILE A 81 0.34 3.25 -9.97
CA ILE A 81 0.91 4.39 -9.22
C ILE A 81 -0.17 5.45 -9.11
N LEU A 82 -0.38 6.02 -7.92
CA LEU A 82 -1.32 7.11 -7.72
C LEU A 82 -0.64 8.44 -8.06
N ASN A 83 -1.20 9.20 -9.00
CA ASN A 83 -0.59 10.47 -9.44
C ASN A 83 -0.58 11.54 -8.32
N ASP A 84 -1.53 11.45 -7.39
CA ASP A 84 -1.63 12.33 -6.23
C ASP A 84 -0.82 11.81 -5.01
N ALA A 85 0.01 10.78 -5.18
CA ALA A 85 0.93 10.32 -4.14
C ALA A 85 2.13 11.29 -3.99
N LEU A 86 2.74 11.26 -2.82
CA LEU A 86 4.00 11.95 -2.51
C LEU A 86 5.18 11.22 -3.17
N ALA A 87 5.15 9.90 -3.11
CA ALA A 87 6.16 9.00 -3.61
C ALA A 87 5.55 7.61 -3.82
N TYR A 88 6.25 6.76 -4.56
CA TYR A 88 5.91 5.35 -4.68
C TYR A 88 7.15 4.45 -4.62
N VAL A 89 6.91 3.20 -4.26
CA VAL A 89 7.91 2.12 -4.32
C VAL A 89 7.29 0.90 -4.99
N GLU A 90 7.90 0.43 -6.07
CA GLU A 90 7.60 -0.86 -6.69
C GLU A 90 8.22 -1.99 -5.88
N CYS A 91 7.40 -2.98 -5.57
CA CYS A 91 7.75 -4.05 -4.65
C CYS A 91 7.42 -5.40 -5.26
N GLN A 92 8.27 -6.39 -4.99
CA GLN A 92 7.98 -7.80 -5.24
C GLN A 92 7.92 -8.56 -3.92
N VAL A 93 6.88 -9.36 -3.73
CA VAL A 93 6.70 -10.17 -2.53
C VAL A 93 7.74 -11.28 -2.48
N GLY A 94 8.61 -11.24 -1.48
CA GLY A 94 9.63 -12.25 -1.25
C GLY A 94 9.16 -13.39 -0.34
N ASN A 95 8.34 -13.07 0.66
CA ASN A 95 7.78 -14.05 1.59
C ASN A 95 6.50 -13.54 2.27
N ARG A 96 5.74 -14.46 2.88
CA ARG A 96 4.61 -14.13 3.73
C ARG A 96 4.58 -15.03 4.97
N MET A 97 4.22 -14.45 6.10
CA MET A 97 4.12 -15.15 7.38
C MET A 97 2.69 -15.05 7.90
N GLU A 98 2.13 -16.16 8.36
CA GLU A 98 0.83 -16.19 9.01
C GLU A 98 0.95 -15.59 10.42
N CYS A 99 0.10 -14.62 10.76
CA CYS A 99 0.13 -13.90 12.04
C CYS A 99 -1.29 -13.68 12.56
N GLY A 100 -1.88 -14.70 13.18
CA GLY A 100 -3.23 -14.59 13.75
C GLY A 100 -4.27 -14.23 12.69
N ASP A 101 -4.85 -13.04 12.77
CA ASP A 101 -5.83 -12.47 11.83
C ASP A 101 -5.20 -11.74 10.63
N HIS A 102 -3.87 -11.60 10.58
CA HIS A 102 -3.13 -10.94 9.50
C HIS A 102 -2.13 -11.88 8.82
N TRP A 103 -1.74 -11.52 7.60
CA TRP A 103 -0.49 -11.91 6.98
C TRP A 103 0.54 -10.80 7.18
N LEU A 104 1.76 -11.16 7.56
CA LEU A 104 2.90 -10.26 7.46
C LEU A 104 3.62 -10.54 6.15
N VAL A 105 3.49 -9.63 5.20
CA VAL A 105 4.08 -9.75 3.86
C VAL A 105 5.43 -9.06 3.85
N TYR A 106 6.49 -9.78 3.50
CA TYR A 106 7.81 -9.20 3.26
C TYR A 106 8.01 -9.01 1.76
N ALA A 107 8.38 -7.80 1.37
CA ALA A 107 8.61 -7.41 -0.01
C ALA A 107 9.95 -6.72 -0.19
N VAL A 108 10.57 -6.97 -1.34
CA VAL A 108 11.79 -6.31 -1.77
C VAL A 108 11.42 -5.12 -2.64
N ALA A 109 11.92 -3.95 -2.29
CA ALA A 109 11.82 -2.74 -3.11
C ALA A 109 12.71 -2.90 -4.35
N GLN A 110 12.13 -2.68 -5.53
CA GLN A 110 12.81 -2.78 -6.82
C GLN A 110 13.25 -1.39 -7.31
N GLN A 111 12.32 -0.44 -7.25
CA GLN A 111 12.55 0.96 -7.61
C GLN A 111 11.48 1.85 -7.00
N GLY A 112 11.64 3.17 -7.13
CA GLY A 112 10.66 4.12 -6.64
C GLY A 112 11.00 5.54 -7.07
N LYS A 113 10.06 6.45 -6.85
CA LYS A 113 10.21 7.85 -7.19
C LYS A 113 9.56 8.72 -6.12
N VAL A 114 10.20 9.84 -5.83
CA VAL A 114 9.62 10.93 -5.03
C VAL A 114 9.11 11.98 -6.01
N PHE A 115 7.84 12.35 -5.91
CA PHE A 115 7.22 13.36 -6.77
C PHE A 115 7.37 14.77 -6.21
N ASP A 116 7.38 14.90 -4.89
CA ASP A 116 7.59 16.15 -4.16
C ASP A 116 8.60 15.90 -3.03
N SER A 117 9.83 16.40 -3.19
CA SER A 117 10.91 16.19 -2.23
C SER A 117 10.76 16.99 -0.94
N GLU A 118 9.96 18.05 -0.96
CA GLU A 118 9.69 18.91 0.19
C GLU A 118 8.39 18.53 0.91
N GLY A 119 7.62 17.61 0.32
CA GLY A 119 6.35 17.13 0.87
C GLY A 119 6.56 16.21 2.08
N VAL A 120 5.64 16.31 3.04
CA VAL A 120 5.63 15.48 4.25
C VAL A 120 4.67 14.31 4.04
N THR A 121 5.05 13.11 4.48
CA THR A 121 4.15 11.94 4.42
C THR A 121 3.00 12.12 5.41
N ALA A 122 1.77 11.84 4.97
CA ALA A 122 0.59 11.94 5.81
C ALA A 122 0.68 11.00 7.03
N VAL A 123 0.37 11.53 8.21
CA VAL A 123 0.29 10.76 9.45
C VAL A 123 -1.16 10.66 9.89
N HIS A 124 -1.65 9.43 10.05
CA HIS A 124 -2.98 9.19 10.59
C HIS A 124 -2.92 9.00 12.11
N HIS A 125 -3.27 10.03 12.86
CA HIS A 125 -3.43 9.95 14.32
C HIS A 125 -4.78 9.35 14.68
N ARG A 126 -4.78 8.19 15.34
CA ARG A 126 -6.00 7.63 15.94
C ARG A 126 -6.41 8.45 17.16
N LYS A 127 -7.70 8.76 17.26
CA LYS A 127 -8.27 9.50 18.41
C LYS A 127 -8.45 8.62 19.66
N SER A 128 -8.46 7.30 19.51
CA SER A 128 -8.61 6.32 20.59
C SER A 128 -7.92 5.00 20.22
N GLY A 129 -7.40 4.29 21.23
CA GLY A 129 -6.83 2.95 21.12
C GLY A 129 -7.77 1.81 21.52
N THR A 130 -9.05 2.08 21.78
CA THR A 130 -10.00 1.10 22.35
C THR A 130 -10.50 0.02 21.39
N HIS A 131 -10.10 0.06 20.11
CA HIS A 131 -10.49 -0.93 19.11
C HIS A 131 -9.25 -1.42 18.37
N TYR A 132 -8.82 -2.61 18.78
CA TYR A 132 -7.89 -3.51 18.11
C TYR A 132 -8.37 -4.93 18.32
#